data_AF-A0A2K3P2Q8-F1
#
_entry.id   AF-A0A2K3P2Q8-F1
#
_cell.length_a   1.000
_cell.length_b   1.000
_cell.length_c   1.000
_cell.angle_alpha   90.00
_cell.angle_beta   90.00
_cell.angle_gamma   90.00
#
_symmetry.space_group_name_H-M   'P 1'
#
loop_
_entity.id
_entity.type
_entity.pdbx_description
1 polymer ?
#
loop_
_entity_poly.entity_id
_entity_poly.type
_entity_poly.pdbx_seq_one_letter_code
_entity_poly.pdbx_strand_id
1 'polypeptide(L)'
;MDQTLQQVIFSMQQIHITIYLAHTWEEHPNVVSLFENKGHELQTTRSWEFLGLENNNGVVPKDSIWEKARYGDGTIIAGIDTGVWPESKSFSDDGMGPVPSRWHGICQLDNFH
;
A
#
# COMPACT_ATOMS: atom_id res chain seq x y z
N MET A 1 39.09 -2.05 1.07
CA MET A 1 38.41 -3.08 0.27
C MET A 1 37.44 -3.75 1.21
N ASP A 2 36.39 -3.02 1.57
CA ASP A 2 35.10 -3.01 0.88
C ASP A 2 34.44 -4.38 0.97
N GLN A 3 33.45 -4.49 1.86
CA GLN A 3 32.16 -5.09 1.53
C GLN A 3 31.08 -4.37 2.34
N THR A 4 30.48 -3.38 1.68
CA THR A 4 29.08 -3.00 1.86
C THR A 4 28.22 -4.26 1.91
N LEU A 5 27.60 -4.54 3.05
CA LEU A 5 26.42 -5.40 3.10
C LEU A 5 25.26 -4.59 2.52
N GLN A 6 25.13 -4.65 1.19
CA GLN A 6 23.87 -4.35 0.53
C GLN A 6 22.79 -5.28 1.09
N GLN A 7 21.68 -4.67 1.48
CA GLN A 7 20.37 -5.26 1.66
C GLN A 7 20.19 -6.58 0.90
N VAL A 8 20.04 -7.68 1.64
CA VAL A 8 19.43 -8.91 1.11
C VAL A 8 17.93 -8.63 0.98
N ILE A 9 17.55 -7.94 -0.09
CA ILE A 9 16.21 -8.08 -0.65
C ILE A 9 16.29 -9.39 -1.42
N PHE A 10 15.61 -10.43 -0.92
CA PHE A 10 15.45 -11.68 -1.66
C PHE A 10 15.01 -11.35 -3.08
N SER A 11 15.79 -11.76 -4.09
CA SER A 11 15.39 -11.69 -5.50
C SER A 11 14.24 -12.66 -5.73
N MET A 12 13.04 -12.28 -5.31
CA MET A 12 11.81 -12.97 -5.63
C MET A 12 11.44 -12.61 -7.07
N GLN A 13 11.44 -13.62 -7.94
CA GLN A 13 10.95 -13.50 -9.31
C GLN A 13 9.65 -14.28 -9.43
N GLN A 14 8.61 -13.65 -9.98
CA GLN A 14 7.40 -14.37 -10.36
C GLN A 14 7.62 -14.96 -11.76
N ILE A 15 7.70 -16.29 -11.83
CA ILE A 15 7.89 -17.02 -13.08
C ILE A 15 6.65 -17.88 -13.31
N HIS A 16 6.07 -17.81 -14.50
CA HIS A 16 4.99 -18.70 -14.89
C HIS A 16 5.60 -20.02 -15.39
N ILE A 17 5.43 -21.10 -14.64
CA ILE A 17 5.89 -22.45 -15.00
C ILE A 17 4.74 -23.44 -14.95
N THR A 18 4.78 -24.49 -15.77
CA THR A 18 3.80 -25.58 -15.71
C THR A 18 4.04 -26.46 -14.49
N ILE A 19 2.98 -26.94 -13.83
CA ILE A 19 3.06 -27.75 -12.60
C ILE A 19 3.99 -28.98 -12.71
N TYR A 20 4.06 -29.60 -13.90
CA TYR A 20 4.92 -30.78 -14.13
C TYR A 20 6.42 -30.48 -14.02
N LEU A 21 6.81 -29.22 -14.19
CA LEU A 21 8.20 -28.78 -14.10
C LEU A 21 8.55 -28.30 -12.68
N ALA A 22 7.57 -28.07 -11.81
CA ALA A 22 7.78 -27.48 -10.48
C ALA A 22 8.82 -28.27 -9.66
N HIS A 23 8.73 -29.60 -9.65
CA HIS A 23 9.69 -30.47 -8.95
C HIS A 23 11.12 -30.33 -9.49
N THR A 24 11.30 -30.17 -10.80
CA THR A 24 12.63 -29.97 -11.40
C THR A 24 13.24 -28.63 -10.96
N TRP A 25 12.41 -27.60 -10.79
CA TRP A 25 12.86 -26.30 -10.31
C TRP A 25 13.14 -26.28 -8.81
N GLU A 26 12.39 -27.03 -8.00
CA GLU A 26 12.64 -27.21 -6.56
C GLU A 26 14.04 -27.78 -6.29
N GLU A 27 14.51 -28.70 -7.14
CA GLU A 27 15.83 -29.33 -7.00
C GLU A 27 16.97 -28.53 -7.65
N HIS A 28 16.66 -27.43 -8.34
CA HIS A 28 17.67 -26.67 -9.06
C HIS A 28 18.63 -25.98 -8.07
N PRO A 29 19.96 -26.11 -8.21
CA PRO A 29 20.94 -25.66 -7.21
C PRO A 29 20.93 -24.15 -6.95
N ASN A 30 20.34 -23.36 -7.85
CA ASN A 30 20.18 -21.91 -7.72
C ASN A 30 18.79 -21.48 -7.22
N VAL A 31 17.91 -22.42 -6.88
CA VAL A 31 16.57 -22.15 -6.33
C VAL A 31 16.61 -22.46 -4.84
N VAL A 32 16.30 -21.45 -4.01
CA VAL A 32 16.30 -21.59 -2.55
C VAL A 32 14.97 -22.16 -2.05
N SER A 33 13.86 -21.76 -2.67
CA SER A 33 12.51 -22.19 -2.29
C SER A 33 11.51 -21.87 -3.40
N LEU A 34 10.51 -22.74 -3.59
CA LEU A 34 9.40 -22.55 -4.52
C LEU A 34 8.08 -22.51 -3.74
N PHE A 35 7.19 -21.59 -4.11
CA PHE A 35 5.85 -21.49 -3.54
C PHE A 35 4.84 -21.29 -4.66
N GLU A 36 3.71 -21.98 -4.55
CA GLU A 36 2.58 -21.74 -5.45
C GLU A 36 2.06 -20.31 -5.28
N ASN A 37 1.88 -19.61 -6.39
CA ASN A 37 1.20 -18.32 -6.38
C ASN A 37 -0.29 -18.54 -6.13
N LYS A 38 -0.80 -18.03 -5.00
CA LYS A 38 -2.21 -18.16 -4.61
C LYS A 38 -2.91 -16.82 -4.75
N GLY A 39 -4.04 -16.83 -5.43
CA GLY A 39 -4.95 -15.68 -5.42
C GLY A 39 -5.50 -15.46 -4.02
N HIS A 40 -5.57 -14.20 -3.61
CA HIS A 40 -6.23 -13.81 -2.36
C HIS A 40 -7.61 -13.22 -2.66
N GLU A 41 -8.59 -13.59 -1.85
CA GLU A 41 -9.92 -12.98 -1.91
C GLU A 41 -9.93 -11.62 -1.22
N LEU A 42 -10.82 -10.73 -1.67
CA LEU A 42 -10.98 -9.41 -1.07
C LEU A 42 -11.54 -9.53 0.35
N GLN A 43 -10.82 -8.96 1.32
CA GLN A 43 -11.20 -8.97 2.74
C GLN A 43 -11.74 -7.61 3.21
N THR A 44 -12.51 -6.92 2.36
CA THR A 44 -13.08 -5.61 2.70
C THR A 44 -14.30 -5.75 3.59
N THR A 45 -14.22 -5.24 4.82
CA THR A 45 -15.37 -5.01 5.70
C THR A 45 -15.70 -3.52 5.72
N ARG A 46 -16.99 -3.14 5.63
CA ARG A 46 -17.42 -1.74 5.78
C ARG A 46 -17.59 -1.45 7.27
N SER A 47 -16.88 -0.46 7.81
CA SER A 47 -17.04 -0.01 9.19
C SER A 47 -16.84 1.50 9.28
N TRP A 48 -17.83 2.26 8.80
CA TRP A 48 -17.76 3.72 8.76
C TRP A 48 -17.94 4.38 10.14
N GLU A 49 -18.49 3.67 11.13
CA GLU A 49 -18.92 4.28 12.41
C GLU A 49 -18.17 3.76 13.64
N PHE A 50 -17.23 2.82 13.47
CA PHE A 50 -16.70 2.06 14.61
C PHE A 50 -15.74 2.83 15.53
N LEU A 51 -15.12 3.90 15.03
CA LEU A 51 -13.98 4.52 15.72
C LEU A 51 -14.36 5.64 16.68
N GLY A 52 -15.61 6.13 16.68
CA GLY A 52 -16.08 7.17 17.62
C GLY A 52 -15.28 8.48 17.55
N LEU A 53 -14.75 8.80 16.36
CA LEU A 53 -13.82 9.92 16.17
C LEU A 53 -14.52 11.27 15.97
N GLU A 54 -15.82 11.22 15.71
CA GLU A 54 -16.73 12.35 15.61
C GLU A 54 -17.82 12.17 16.67
N ASN A 55 -18.38 13.26 17.16
CA ASN A 55 -19.59 13.17 17.97
C ASN A 55 -20.83 12.91 17.10
N ASN A 56 -21.98 12.67 17.75
CA ASN A 56 -23.25 12.36 17.07
C ASN A 56 -23.76 13.44 16.09
N ASN A 57 -23.11 14.61 16.05
CA ASN A 57 -23.45 15.71 15.15
C ASN A 57 -22.39 15.91 14.04
N GLY A 58 -21.44 14.97 13.89
CA GLY A 58 -20.33 15.07 12.92
C GLY A 58 -19.27 16.10 13.28
N VAL A 59 -19.25 16.60 14.52
CA VAL A 59 -18.25 17.57 14.96
C VAL A 59 -17.07 16.82 15.56
N VAL A 60 -15.87 17.10 15.06
CA VAL A 60 -14.60 16.59 15.57
C VAL A 60 -14.22 17.36 16.85
N PRO A 61 -14.15 16.70 18.03
CA PRO A 61 -13.71 17.36 19.27
C PRO A 61 -12.24 17.80 19.18
N LYS A 62 -11.89 18.90 19.87
CA LYS A 62 -10.50 19.41 19.92
C LYS A 62 -9.50 18.41 20.52
N ASP A 63 -9.98 17.53 21.38
CA ASP A 63 -9.23 16.48 22.05
C ASP A 63 -9.28 15.12 21.31
N SER A 64 -9.93 15.08 20.14
CA SER A 64 -9.97 13.89 19.27
C SER A 64 -8.59 13.49 18.76
N ILE A 65 -8.48 12.23 18.32
CA ILE A 65 -7.24 11.75 17.70
C ILE A 65 -6.96 12.43 16.37
N TRP A 66 -7.98 12.88 15.61
CA TRP A 66 -7.80 13.60 14.35
C TRP A 66 -7.04 14.90 14.57
N GLU A 67 -7.50 15.73 15.51
CA GLU A 67 -6.83 16.99 15.87
C GLU A 67 -5.42 16.75 16.42
N LYS A 68 -5.27 15.79 17.34
CA LYS A 68 -3.96 15.44 17.93
C LYS A 68 -2.97 14.91 16.89
N ALA A 69 -3.46 14.16 15.89
CA ALA A 69 -2.66 13.64 14.78
C ALA A 69 -2.55 14.62 13.60
N ARG A 70 -3.09 15.83 13.71
CA ARG A 70 -3.17 16.82 12.63
C ARG A 70 -3.76 16.24 11.34
N TYR A 71 -4.82 15.45 11.46
CA TYR A 71 -5.49 14.77 10.36
C TYR A 71 -4.58 13.89 9.50
N GLY A 72 -3.43 13.46 10.05
CA GLY A 72 -2.45 12.67 9.31
C GLY A 72 -1.52 13.49 8.42
N ASP A 73 -1.45 14.81 8.59
CA ASP A 73 -0.56 15.68 7.81
C ASP A 73 0.89 15.16 7.74
N GLY A 74 1.43 15.10 6.52
CA GLY A 74 2.75 14.55 6.22
C GLY A 74 2.87 13.02 6.28
N THR A 75 1.77 12.30 6.55
CA THR A 75 1.74 10.82 6.59
C THR A 75 1.59 10.27 5.18
N ILE A 76 2.26 9.15 4.90
CA ILE A 76 2.19 8.46 3.61
C ILE A 76 1.63 7.07 3.92
N ILE A 77 0.46 6.76 3.37
CA ILE A 77 -0.24 5.48 3.55
C ILE A 77 -0.24 4.75 2.22
N ALA A 78 0.25 3.52 2.20
CA ALA A 78 0.23 2.67 1.01
C ALA A 78 -1.00 1.74 1.07
N GLY A 79 -1.86 1.82 0.07
CA GLY A 79 -2.98 0.90 -0.13
C GLY A 79 -2.64 -0.12 -1.22
N ILE A 80 -2.71 -1.41 -0.90
CA ILE A 80 -2.60 -2.51 -1.87
C ILE A 80 -4.00 -3.12 -1.97
N ASP A 81 -4.76 -2.64 -2.94
CA ASP A 81 -6.16 -3.02 -3.19
C ASP A 81 -6.42 -3.05 -4.72
N THR A 82 -7.67 -3.19 -5.11
CA THR A 82 -8.19 -3.14 -6.47
C THR A 82 -8.03 -1.78 -7.16
N GLY A 83 -7.75 -0.72 -6.40
CA GLY A 83 -7.53 0.63 -6.88
C GLY A 83 -8.30 1.66 -6.07
N VAL A 84 -8.28 2.90 -6.57
CA VAL A 84 -9.03 4.03 -6.03
C VAL A 84 -9.74 4.74 -7.18
N TRP A 85 -10.64 5.67 -6.87
CA TRP A 85 -11.31 6.53 -7.85
C TRP A 85 -10.77 7.96 -7.72
N PRO A 86 -9.65 8.31 -8.40
CA PRO A 86 -8.95 9.57 -8.16
C PRO A 86 -9.80 10.81 -8.41
N GLU A 87 -10.79 10.72 -9.31
CA GLU A 87 -11.68 11.81 -9.70
C GLU A 87 -12.76 12.09 -8.65
N SER A 88 -12.92 11.21 -7.65
CA SER A 88 -13.86 11.46 -6.55
C SER A 88 -13.40 12.65 -5.72
N LYS A 89 -14.33 13.54 -5.37
CA LYS A 89 -14.07 14.70 -4.51
C LYS A 89 -13.42 14.35 -3.17
N SER A 90 -13.59 13.11 -2.70
CA SER A 90 -12.93 12.62 -1.47
C SER A 90 -11.40 12.52 -1.58
N PHE A 91 -10.85 12.53 -2.79
CA PHE A 91 -9.40 12.51 -3.07
C PHE A 91 -8.87 13.86 -3.61
N SER A 92 -9.66 14.93 -3.52
CA SER A 92 -9.18 16.27 -3.86
C SER A 92 -8.10 16.72 -2.88
N ASP A 93 -7.03 17.32 -3.41
CA ASP A 93 -5.92 17.91 -2.66
C ASP A 93 -6.18 19.39 -2.27
N ASP A 94 -7.39 19.90 -2.51
CA ASP A 94 -7.79 21.26 -2.15
C ASP A 94 -7.62 21.49 -0.64
N GLY A 95 -6.76 22.44 -0.27
CA GLY A 95 -6.46 22.76 1.12
C GLY A 95 -5.41 21.85 1.79
N MET A 96 -4.83 20.90 1.06
CA MET A 96 -3.66 20.15 1.53
C MET A 96 -2.37 20.96 1.42
N GLY A 97 -1.40 20.64 2.28
CA GLY A 97 -0.05 21.18 2.21
C GLY A 97 0.76 20.60 1.04
N PRO A 98 2.05 21.00 0.90
CA PRO A 98 2.92 20.44 -0.12
C PRO A 98 3.16 18.95 0.10
N VAL A 99 3.37 18.22 -1.00
CA VAL A 99 3.74 16.80 -0.96
C VAL A 99 5.00 16.61 -0.10
N PRO A 100 5.03 15.66 0.86
CA PRO A 100 6.19 15.46 1.72
C PRO A 100 7.45 15.14 0.92
N SER A 101 8.58 15.76 1.26
CA SER A 101 9.86 15.59 0.53
C SER A 101 10.41 14.16 0.51
N ARG A 102 9.97 13.32 1.44
CA ARG A 102 10.28 11.88 1.53
C ARG A 102 9.44 11.00 0.60
N TRP A 103 8.43 11.57 -0.06
CA TRP A 103 7.66 10.87 -1.09
C TRP A 103 8.49 10.82 -2.38
N HIS A 104 8.73 9.61 -2.88
CA HIS A 104 9.49 9.37 -4.11
C HIS A 104 8.62 8.79 -5.23
N GLY A 105 7.31 8.71 -5.04
CA GLY A 105 6.38 8.29 -6.08
C GLY A 105 6.01 9.43 -7.02
N ILE A 106 5.22 9.11 -8.03
CA ILE A 106 4.68 10.07 -9.00
C ILE A 106 3.23 10.39 -8.66
N CYS A 107 2.84 11.66 -8.74
CA CYS A 107 1.42 12.01 -8.79
C CYS A 107 0.94 11.73 -10.21
N GLN A 108 -0.07 10.88 -10.33
CA GLN A 108 -0.65 10.57 -11.63
C GLN A 108 -1.52 11.76 -12.05
N LEU A 109 -1.02 12.56 -12.98
CA LEU A 109 -1.76 13.67 -13.59
C LEU A 109 -2.73 13.09 -14.62
N ASP A 110 -3.99 13.52 -14.56
CA ASP A 110 -5.11 13.03 -15.37
C ASP A 110 -4.74 12.87 -16.85
N ASN A 111 -4.45 11.64 -17.26
CA ASN A 111 -4.35 11.22 -18.66
C ASN A 111 -5.20 9.95 -18.86
N PHE A 112 -6.38 9.92 -18.24
CA PHE A 112 -7.39 8.91 -18.51
C PHE A 112 -8.17 9.34 -19.77
N HIS A 113 -7.59 9.08 -20.93
CA HIS A 113 -8.27 9.14 -22.23
C HIS A 113 -8.74 7.75 -22.65
#